data_AF-A0AAU5X6D3-F1
#
_entry.id   AF-A0AAU5X6D3-F1
#
_cell.length_a   1.000
_cell.length_b   1.000
_cell.length_c   1.000
_cell.angle_alpha   90.00
_cell.angle_beta   90.00
_cell.angle_gamma   90.00
#
_symmetry.space_group_name_H-M   'P 1'
#
loop_
_entity.id
_entity.type
_entity.pdbx_description
1 polymer ?
#
loop_
_entity_poly.entity_id
_entity_poly.type
_entity_poly.pdbx_seq_one_letter_code
_entity_poly.pdbx_strand_id
1 'polypeptide(L)'
;MDAVTPVEQPRVRLLRIVLYLDAAVFFGAALFNFGLKVPLGFTTLRFTDAIWQAGTGEAVIAAVLLAAGLTGGRRSSWTALVMSALGMAFGLSSDRVQGAARDLHVLMIALAVLVLALLLVTGRRSVADRAASAEEAG
;
A
#
# COMPACT_ATOMS: atom_id res chain seq x y z
N MET A 1 0.22 27.57 27.42
CA MET A 1 1.25 26.62 26.92
C MET A 1 0.58 25.84 25.82
N ASP A 2 0.62 26.38 24.60
CA ASP A 2 0.04 25.71 23.44
C ASP A 2 0.95 24.56 23.08
N ALA A 3 0.43 23.34 23.16
CA ALA A 3 1.08 22.17 22.62
C ALA A 3 1.22 22.41 21.11
N VAL A 4 2.41 22.87 20.69
CA VAL A 4 2.79 22.85 19.28
C VAL A 4 2.77 21.39 18.86
N THR A 5 1.67 20.98 18.24
CA THR A 5 1.57 19.66 17.65
C THR A 5 2.70 19.56 16.64
N PRO A 6 3.57 18.54 16.72
CA PRO A 6 4.64 18.40 15.75
C PRO A 6 3.99 18.27 14.37
N VAL A 7 4.27 19.24 13.49
CA VAL A 7 3.76 19.23 12.12
C VAL A 7 4.30 17.98 11.46
N GLU A 8 3.42 17.00 11.22
CA GLU A 8 3.78 15.76 10.54
C GLU A 8 4.42 16.13 9.20
N GLN A 9 5.67 15.68 8.99
CA GLN A 9 6.40 16.06 7.79
C GLN A 9 5.56 15.71 6.55
N PRO A 10 5.44 16.61 5.53
CA PRO A 10 4.57 16.40 4.37
C PRO A 10 4.78 15.04 3.68
N ARG A 11 6.02 14.53 3.70
CA ARG A 11 6.40 13.24 3.12
C ARG A 11 5.88 12.04 3.91
N VAL A 12 5.90 12.11 5.24
CA VAL A 12 5.36 11.06 6.10
C VAL A 12 3.85 11.01 5.94
N ARG A 13 3.20 12.17 5.91
CA ARG A 13 1.77 12.28 5.61
C ARG A 13 1.43 11.70 4.24
N LEU A 14 2.23 12.02 3.22
CA LEU A 14 2.04 11.48 1.87
C LEU A 14 2.23 9.95 1.83
N LEU A 15 3.27 9.41 2.47
CA LEU A 15 3.46 7.96 2.60
C LEU A 15 2.23 7.29 3.23
N ARG A 16 1.69 7.90 4.29
CA ARG A 16 0.49 7.41 4.99
C ARG A 16 -0.73 7.38 4.08
N ILE A 17 -0.95 8.45 3.32
CA ILE A 17 -2.04 8.54 2.34
C ILE A 17 -1.88 7.45 1.28
N VAL A 18 -0.68 7.27 0.72
CA VAL A 18 -0.44 6.26 -0.31
C VAL A 18 -0.64 4.84 0.25
N LEU A 19 -0.22 4.56 1.49
CA LEU A 19 -0.49 3.28 2.16
C LEU A 19 -2.00 3.02 2.33
N TYR A 20 -2.79 4.04 2.68
CA TYR A 20 -4.24 3.90 2.78
C TYR A 20 -4.92 3.69 1.42
N LEU A 21 -4.43 4.37 0.38
CA LEU A 21 -4.92 4.16 -0.98
C LEU A 21 -4.62 2.73 -1.45
N ASP A 22 -3.39 2.25 -1.21
CA ASP A 22 -3.00 0.88 -1.55
C ASP A 22 -3.85 -0.14 -0.77
N ALA A 23 -4.05 0.07 0.54
CA ALA A 23 -4.92 -0.77 1.36
C ALA A 23 -6.36 -0.80 0.82
N ALA A 24 -6.90 0.33 0.38
CA ALA A 24 -8.25 0.41 -0.19
C ALA A 24 -8.36 -0.35 -1.52
N VAL A 25 -7.33 -0.29 -2.37
CA VAL A 25 -7.29 -1.05 -3.64
C VAL A 25 -7.23 -2.55 -3.36
N PHE A 26 -6.36 -3.02 -2.47
CA PHE A 26 -6.31 -4.44 -2.07
C PHE A 26 -7.62 -4.90 -1.42
N PHE A 27 -8.23 -4.09 -0.57
CA PHE A 27 -9.51 -4.42 0.03
C PHE A 27 -10.63 -4.51 -1.02
N GLY A 28 -10.66 -3.57 -1.98
CA GLY A 28 -11.57 -3.62 -3.11
C GLY A 28 -11.40 -4.89 -3.95
N ALA A 29 -10.16 -5.24 -4.28
CA ALA A 29 -9.83 -6.49 -4.97
C ALA A 29 -10.33 -7.71 -4.20
N ALA A 30 -10.12 -7.74 -2.87
CA ALA A 30 -10.60 -8.82 -2.02
C ALA A 30 -12.12 -8.99 -2.08
N LEU A 31 -12.86 -7.87 -2.05
CA LEU A 31 -14.32 -7.90 -2.19
C LEU A 31 -14.76 -8.47 -3.54
N PHE A 32 -14.09 -8.10 -4.64
CA PHE A 32 -14.37 -8.69 -5.96
C PHE A 32 -14.04 -10.18 -6.02
N ASN A 33 -12.95 -10.62 -5.36
CA ASN A 33 -12.60 -12.04 -5.22
C ASN A 33 -13.60 -12.82 -4.32
N PHE A 34 -14.31 -12.14 -3.41
CA PHE A 34 -15.44 -12.71 -2.67
C PHE A 34 -16.77 -12.63 -3.43
N GLY A 35 -16.77 -12.13 -4.67
CA GLY A 35 -17.93 -12.11 -5.55
C GLY A 35 -18.77 -10.84 -5.47
N LEU A 36 -18.26 -9.76 -4.87
CA LEU A 36 -18.87 -8.44 -4.97
C LEU A 36 -19.01 -8.05 -6.46
N LYS A 37 -20.14 -7.44 -6.79
CA LYS A 37 -20.42 -6.92 -8.14
C LYS A 37 -20.94 -5.51 -7.97
N VAL A 38 -20.32 -4.55 -8.65
CA VAL A 38 -20.72 -3.15 -8.58
C VAL A 38 -21.38 -2.76 -9.90
N PRO A 39 -22.71 -2.59 -9.95
CA PRO A 39 -23.39 -2.10 -11.14
C PRO A 39 -23.13 -0.61 -11.30
N LEU A 40 -22.58 -0.20 -12.44
CA LEU A 40 -22.33 1.21 -12.80
C LEU A 40 -23.40 1.76 -13.76
N GLY A 41 -24.51 1.03 -13.94
CA GLY A 41 -25.61 1.39 -14.83
C GLY A 41 -25.36 1.03 -16.30
N PHE A 42 -24.17 1.29 -16.82
CA PHE A 42 -23.76 0.94 -18.21
C PHE A 42 -22.85 -0.31 -18.28
N THR A 43 -22.29 -0.73 -17.15
CA THR A 43 -21.49 -1.95 -17.04
C THR A 43 -21.57 -2.50 -15.61
N THR A 44 -21.14 -3.75 -15.42
CA THR A 44 -20.98 -4.33 -14.09
C THR A 44 -19.50 -4.57 -13.84
N LEU A 45 -18.93 -3.87 -12.88
CA LEU A 45 -17.56 -4.14 -12.45
C LEU A 45 -17.55 -5.42 -11.62
N ARG A 46 -16.83 -6.43 -12.10
CA ARG A 46 -16.67 -7.74 -11.45
C ARG A 46 -15.40 -8.42 -11.93
N PHE A 47 -14.90 -9.36 -11.12
CA PHE A 47 -13.93 -10.33 -11.62
C PHE A 47 -14.62 -11.45 -12.38
N THR A 48 -13.94 -11.95 -13.40
CA THR A 48 -14.42 -13.08 -14.21
C THR A 48 -14.50 -14.33 -13.35
N ASP A 49 -13.41 -14.61 -12.62
CA ASP A 49 -13.29 -15.71 -11.67
C ASP A 49 -13.14 -15.16 -10.26
N ALA A 50 -14.06 -15.52 -9.37
CA ALA A 50 -13.97 -15.20 -7.95
C ALA A 50 -13.12 -16.28 -7.25
N ILE A 51 -11.96 -15.90 -6.71
CA ILE A 51 -11.02 -16.82 -6.07
C ILE A 51 -10.93 -16.47 -4.59
N TRP A 52 -11.65 -17.21 -3.74
CA TRP A 52 -11.73 -16.90 -2.30
C TRP A 52 -10.35 -16.94 -1.59
N GLN A 53 -9.43 -17.79 -2.06
CA GLN A 53 -8.06 -17.85 -1.53
C GLN A 53 -7.29 -16.56 -1.84
N ALA A 54 -7.43 -16.03 -3.06
CA ALA A 54 -6.84 -14.75 -3.45
C ALA A 54 -7.47 -13.60 -2.64
N GLY A 55 -8.79 -13.60 -2.50
CA GLY A 55 -9.50 -12.60 -1.71
C GLY A 55 -9.06 -12.57 -0.24
N THR A 56 -8.82 -13.73 0.36
CA THR A 56 -8.27 -13.82 1.72
C THR A 56 -6.87 -13.21 1.79
N GLY A 57 -6.00 -13.54 0.85
CA GLY A 57 -4.64 -12.99 0.79
C GLY A 57 -4.64 -11.47 0.62
N GLU A 58 -5.45 -10.95 -0.30
CA GLU A 58 -5.59 -9.51 -0.55
C GLU A 58 -6.16 -8.78 0.68
N ALA A 59 -7.13 -9.36 1.38
CA ALA A 59 -7.67 -8.79 2.61
C ALA A 59 -6.63 -8.70 3.73
N VAL A 60 -5.77 -9.72 3.87
CA VAL A 60 -4.67 -9.69 4.84
C VAL A 60 -3.66 -8.60 4.48
N ILE A 61 -3.29 -8.48 3.20
CA ILE A 61 -2.39 -7.42 2.73
C ILE A 61 -2.98 -6.04 2.99
N ALA A 62 -4.27 -5.84 2.71
CA ALA A 62 -4.98 -4.60 3.01
C ALA A 62 -4.92 -4.25 4.50
N ALA A 63 -5.13 -5.22 5.39
CA ALA A 63 -5.04 -5.01 6.83
C ALA A 63 -3.61 -4.64 7.27
N VAL A 64 -2.59 -5.26 6.69
CA VAL A 64 -1.18 -4.95 6.99
C VAL A 64 -0.81 -3.54 6.49
N LEU A 65 -1.24 -3.14 5.29
CA LEU A 65 -1.04 -1.78 4.76
C LEU A 65 -1.75 -0.73 5.62
N LEU A 66 -2.99 -1.01 6.03
CA LEU A 66 -3.75 -0.14 6.93
C LEU A 66 -3.04 0.01 8.28
N ALA A 67 -2.58 -1.10 8.88
CA ALA A 67 -1.84 -1.09 10.13
C ALA A 67 -0.49 -0.35 9.99
N ALA A 68 0.20 -0.46 8.86
CA ALA A 68 1.41 0.30 8.59
C ALA A 68 1.11 1.81 8.51
N GLY A 69 0.03 2.19 7.83
CA GLY A 69 -0.45 3.57 7.82
C GLY A 69 -0.76 4.08 9.22
N LEU A 70 -1.48 3.31 10.05
CA LEU A 70 -1.84 3.72 11.41
C LEU A 70 -0.62 3.85 12.32
N THR A 71 0.29 2.88 12.31
CA THR A 71 1.47 2.87 13.18
C THR A 71 2.54 3.88 12.77
N GLY A 72 2.62 4.26 11.49
CA GLY A 72 3.64 5.19 10.98
C GLY A 72 5.08 4.66 11.07
N GLY A 73 5.26 3.38 11.41
CA GLY A 73 6.57 2.77 11.60
C GLY A 73 7.28 2.52 10.26
N ARG A 74 8.57 2.84 10.20
CA ARG A 74 9.39 2.50 9.01
C ARG A 74 9.44 0.99 8.77
N ARG A 75 9.60 0.19 9.84
CA ARG A 75 9.60 -1.29 9.74
C ARG A 75 8.26 -1.83 9.27
N SER A 76 7.15 -1.37 9.83
CA SER A 76 5.80 -1.81 9.42
C SER A 76 5.51 -1.46 7.96
N SER A 77 5.90 -0.27 7.51
CA SER A 77 5.76 0.15 6.11
C SER A 77 6.58 -0.72 5.14
N TRP A 78 7.79 -1.13 5.52
CA TRP A 78 8.58 -2.08 4.72
C TRP A 78 7.96 -3.47 4.69
N THR A 79 7.48 -3.98 5.83
CA THR A 79 6.78 -5.27 5.88
C THR A 79 5.55 -5.25 4.98
N ALA A 80 4.76 -4.18 5.03
CA ALA A 80 3.58 -4.02 4.20
C ALA A 80 3.92 -3.98 2.71
N LEU A 81 4.98 -3.25 2.32
CA LEU A 81 5.46 -3.22 0.95
C LEU A 81 5.89 -4.61 0.45
N VAL A 82 6.63 -5.38 1.25
CA VAL A 82 7.07 -6.73 0.87
C VAL A 82 5.88 -7.67 0.73
N MET A 83 4.93 -7.65 1.67
CA MET A 83 3.69 -8.43 1.60
C MET A 83 2.89 -8.08 0.33
N SER A 84 2.70 -6.79 0.06
CA SER A 84 2.02 -6.27 -1.13
C SER A 84 2.70 -6.76 -2.42
N ALA A 85 4.03 -6.63 -2.51
CA ALA A 85 4.82 -7.10 -3.66
C ALA A 85 4.68 -8.62 -3.90
N LEU A 86 4.74 -9.43 -2.84
CA LEU A 86 4.56 -10.88 -2.93
C LEU A 86 3.15 -11.26 -3.37
N GLY A 87 2.13 -10.60 -2.83
CA GLY A 87 0.73 -10.80 -3.23
C GLY A 87 0.51 -10.48 -4.70
N MET A 88 1.01 -9.35 -5.18
CA MET A 88 0.93 -8.97 -6.59
C MET A 88 1.67 -9.96 -7.49
N ALA A 89 2.87 -10.39 -7.12
CA ALA A 89 3.64 -11.36 -7.89
C ALA A 89 2.89 -12.70 -7.99
N PHE A 90 2.30 -13.16 -6.88
CA PHE A 90 1.47 -14.35 -6.86
C PHE A 90 0.23 -14.20 -7.76
N GLY A 91 -0.50 -13.09 -7.64
CA GLY A 91 -1.67 -12.83 -8.47
C GLY A 91 -1.34 -12.78 -9.97
N LEU A 92 -0.28 -12.06 -10.35
CA LEU A 92 0.17 -11.94 -11.74
C LEU A 92 0.73 -13.23 -12.35
N SER A 93 1.17 -14.17 -11.51
CA SER A 93 1.60 -15.50 -11.96
C SER A 93 0.45 -16.44 -12.31
N SER A 94 -0.79 -16.08 -11.93
CA SER A 94 -1.98 -16.89 -12.17
C SER A 94 -2.65 -16.52 -13.49
N ASP A 95 -2.89 -17.52 -14.34
CA ASP A 95 -3.63 -17.36 -15.59
C ASP A 95 -5.07 -16.89 -15.40
N ARG A 96 -5.61 -17.03 -14.18
CA ARG A 96 -6.97 -16.62 -13.80
C ARG A 96 -7.11 -15.12 -13.57
N VAL A 97 -6.00 -14.40 -13.37
CA VAL A 97 -6.00 -12.95 -13.13
C VAL A 97 -5.95 -12.23 -14.48
N GLN A 98 -7.13 -12.02 -15.06
CA GLN A 98 -7.31 -11.39 -16.38
C GLN A 98 -8.30 -10.23 -16.33
N GLY A 99 -8.29 -9.38 -17.37
CA GLY A 99 -9.17 -8.22 -17.51
C GLY A 99 -9.04 -7.26 -16.32
N ALA A 100 -10.17 -6.88 -15.73
CA ALA A 100 -10.24 -5.93 -14.62
C ALA A 100 -9.36 -6.32 -13.41
N ALA A 101 -9.18 -7.63 -13.15
CA ALA A 101 -8.31 -8.09 -12.07
C ALA A 101 -6.84 -7.75 -12.35
N ARG A 102 -6.42 -7.85 -13.62
CA ARG A 102 -5.06 -7.51 -14.05
C ARG A 102 -4.83 -6.00 -14.09
N ASP A 103 -5.83 -5.23 -14.50
CA ASP A 103 -5.77 -3.76 -14.47
C ASP A 103 -5.59 -3.24 -13.03
N LEU A 104 -6.28 -3.86 -12.05
CA LEU A 104 -6.06 -3.55 -10.64
C LEU A 104 -4.64 -3.91 -10.18
N HIS A 105 -4.06 -5.02 -10.65
CA HIS A 105 -2.66 -5.33 -10.33
C HIS A 105 -1.69 -4.29 -10.87
N VAL A 106 -1.92 -3.76 -12.07
CA VAL A 106 -1.09 -2.66 -12.62
C VAL A 106 -1.19 -1.42 -11.73
N LEU A 107 -2.40 -1.07 -11.27
CA LEU A 107 -2.59 0.03 -10.32
C LEU A 107 -1.86 -0.21 -8.99
N MET A 108 -1.97 -1.42 -8.43
CA MET A 108 -1.27 -1.81 -7.19
C MET A 108 0.24 -1.71 -7.35
N ILE A 109 0.81 -2.11 -8.50
CA ILE A 109 2.25 -1.97 -8.77
C ILE A 109 2.64 -0.49 -8.74
N ALA A 110 1.87 0.38 -9.40
CA ALA A 110 2.17 1.81 -9.43
C ALA A 110 2.18 2.42 -8.01
N LEU A 111 1.21 2.03 -7.17
CA LEU A 111 1.15 2.45 -5.76
C LEU A 111 2.32 1.90 -4.95
N ALA A 112 2.68 0.62 -5.12
CA ALA A 112 3.81 0.01 -4.42
C ALA A 112 5.15 0.67 -4.79
N VAL A 113 5.35 1.02 -6.06
CA VAL A 113 6.52 1.80 -6.51
C VAL A 113 6.55 3.18 -5.84
N LEU A 114 5.39 3.83 -5.71
CA LEU A 114 5.30 5.11 -5.01
C LEU A 114 5.61 4.98 -3.51
N VAL A 115 5.11 3.95 -2.83
CA VAL A 115 5.44 3.64 -1.43
C VAL A 115 6.95 3.41 -1.28
N LEU A 116 7.55 2.61 -2.17
CA LEU A 116 9.00 2.35 -2.17
C LEU A 116 9.80 3.65 -2.31
N ALA A 117 9.45 4.50 -3.29
CA ALA A 117 10.12 5.78 -3.51
C ALA A 117 10.05 6.67 -2.26
N LEU A 118 8.87 6.78 -1.63
CA LEU A 118 8.67 7.57 -0.42
C LEU A 118 9.45 7.00 0.78
N LEU A 119 9.53 5.68 0.94
CA LEU A 119 10.32 5.03 1.99
C LEU A 119 11.82 5.29 1.83
N LEU A 120 12.34 5.23 0.61
CA LEU A 120 13.74 5.51 0.32
C LEU A 120 14.08 6.98 0.58
N VAL A 121 13.24 7.90 0.10
CA VAL A 121 13.44 9.34 0.26
C VAL A 121 13.37 9.77 1.73
N THR A 122 12.44 9.20 2.50
CA THR A 122 12.31 9.51 3.94
C THR A 122 13.49 8.95 4.73
N GLY A 123 13.99 7.75 4.37
CA GLY A 123 15.13 7.13 5.03
C GLY A 123 16.46 7.86 4.84
N ARG A 124 16.73 8.44 3.66
CA ARG A 124 17.99 9.15 3.37
C ARG A 124 18.17 10.43 4.20
N ARG A 125 17.09 11.18 4.45
CA ARG A 125 17.15 12.39 5.28
C ARG A 125 17.43 12.10 6.74
N SER A 126 16.80 11.06 7.30
CA SER A 126 17.06 10.67 8.70
C SER A 126 18.51 10.24 8.95
N VAL A 127 19.28 9.87 7.91
CA VAL A 127 20.71 9.59 8.02
C VAL A 127 21.53 10.87 7.88
N ALA A 128 21.18 11.73 6.92
CA ALA A 128 21.84 13.03 6.72
C ALA A 128 21.72 13.94 7.96
N ASP A 129 20.53 14.07 8.54
CA ASP A 129 20.28 14.89 9.73
C ASP A 129 21.10 14.39 10.93
N ARG A 130 21.26 13.06 11.07
CA ARG A 130 22.08 12.44 12.12
C ARG A 130 23.57 12.67 11.94
N ALA A 131 24.05 12.73 10.70
CA ALA A 131 25.45 13.03 10.41
C ALA A 131 25.78 14.49 10.74
N ALA A 132 24.91 15.44 10.35
CA ALA A 132 25.09 16.86 10.63
C ALA A 132 25.12 17.16 12.14
N SER A 133 24.21 16.57 12.93
CA SER A 133 24.22 16.74 14.40
C SER A 133 25.44 16.13 15.10
N ALA A 134 26.10 15.15 14.48
CA ALA A 134 27.33 14.58 15.02
C ALA A 134 28.56 15.47 14.74
N GLU A 135 28.57 16.20 13.61
CA GLU A 135 29.61 17.18 13.28
C GLU A 135 29.52 18.45 14.14
N GLU A 136 28.31 18.93 14.46
CA GLU A 136 28.13 20.10 15.32
C GLU A 136 28.47 19.84 16.81
N ALA A 137 28.49 18.57 17.22
CA ALA A 137 28.75 18.16 18.60
C ALA A 137 30.22 17.80 18.89
N GLY A 138 31.10 17.85 17.88
CA GLY A 138 32.53 17.54 17.99
C GLY A 138 33.40 18.78 17.80
#